data_AF-A0A086PBG3-F1
#
_entry.id   AF-A0A086PBG3-F1
#
_cell.length_a   1.000
_cell.length_b   1.000
_cell.length_c   1.000
_cell.angle_alpha   90.00
_cell.angle_beta   90.00
_cell.angle_gamma   90.00
#
_symmetry.space_group_name_H-M   'P 1'
#
loop_
_entity.id
_entity.type
_entity.pdbx_description
1 polymer ?
#
loop_
_entity_poly.entity_id
_entity_poly.type
_entity_poly.pdbx_seq_one_letter_code
_entity_poly.pdbx_strand_id
1 'polypeptide(L)'
;MNWLKLFSLWCEAGFDPAQFWVQTPRLLKAALDGYSQRIRWEHRERMNAAWHGAVIGRISKVPPLDRLLGERSGQEAQTPEQMIAAMQILAATKR
;
A
#
# COMPACT_ATOMS: atom_id res chain seq x y z
N MET A 1 10.93 23.97 -1.48
CA MET A 1 10.81 23.21 -2.74
C MET A 1 10.60 24.20 -3.87
N ASN A 2 11.32 24.12 -5.00
CA ASN A 2 11.05 24.97 -6.17
C ASN A 2 10.22 24.21 -7.21
N TRP A 3 9.55 24.93 -8.12
CA TRP A 3 8.68 24.35 -9.15
C TRP A 3 9.40 23.41 -10.10
N LEU A 4 10.67 23.67 -10.41
CA LEU A 4 11.48 22.82 -11.29
C LEU A 4 11.82 21.45 -10.67
N LYS A 5 12.08 21.39 -9.36
CA LYS A 5 12.27 20.13 -8.63
C LYS A 5 10.97 19.32 -8.61
N LEU A 6 9.84 19.99 -8.44
CA LEU A 6 8.51 19.36 -8.50
C LEU A 6 8.22 18.80 -9.89
N PHE A 7 8.56 19.54 -10.94
CA PHE A 7 8.45 19.07 -12.33
C PHE A 7 9.37 17.88 -12.62
N SER A 8 10.60 17.90 -12.11
CA SER A 8 11.53 16.78 -12.21
C SER A 8 10.98 15.52 -11.53
N LEU A 9 10.43 15.64 -10.31
CA LEU A 9 9.81 14.53 -9.58
C LEU A 9 8.58 13.98 -10.32
N TRP A 10 7.80 14.86 -10.94
CA TRP A 10 6.66 14.48 -11.77
C TRP A 10 7.08 13.64 -12.98
N CYS A 11 8.14 14.05 -13.68
CA CYS A 11 8.69 13.30 -14.80
C CYS A 11 9.32 11.97 -14.35
N GLU A 12 10.05 11.97 -13.23
CA GLU A 12 10.63 10.76 -12.63
C GLU A 12 9.54 9.74 -12.25
N ALA A 13 8.42 10.22 -11.74
CA ALA A 13 7.26 9.40 -11.42
C ALA A 13 6.59 8.78 -12.66
N GLY A 14 6.97 9.19 -13.87
CA GLY A 14 6.46 8.68 -15.14
C GLY A 14 5.17 9.34 -15.61
N PHE A 15 4.80 10.49 -15.04
CA PHE A 15 3.62 11.24 -15.46
C PHE A 15 3.90 12.08 -16.72
N ASP A 16 2.85 12.37 -17.50
CA ASP A 16 2.97 13.21 -18.70
C ASP A 16 3.48 14.62 -18.35
N PRO A 17 4.65 15.05 -18.86
CA PRO A 17 5.19 16.37 -18.58
C PRO A 17 4.25 17.52 -18.99
N ALA A 18 3.45 17.34 -20.05
CA ALA A 18 2.51 18.37 -20.51
C ALA A 18 1.39 18.62 -19.49
N GLN A 19 1.02 17.61 -18.70
CA GLN A 19 -0.05 17.71 -17.70
C GLN A 19 0.37 18.41 -16.40
N PHE A 20 1.66 18.63 -16.18
CA PHE A 20 2.14 19.21 -14.92
C PHE A 20 1.57 20.61 -14.65
N TRP A 21 1.61 21.48 -15.67
CA TRP A 21 1.25 22.90 -15.52
C TRP A 21 -0.25 23.14 -15.32
N VAL A 22 -1.09 22.14 -15.62
CA VAL A 22 -2.55 22.22 -15.42
C VAL A 22 -2.99 21.63 -14.07
N GLN A 23 -2.09 21.02 -13.29
CA GLN A 23 -2.43 20.46 -11.99
C GLN A 23 -2.60 21.53 -10.92
N THR A 24 -3.58 21.30 -10.04
CA THR A 24 -3.67 22.05 -8.80
C THR A 24 -2.68 21.49 -7.77
N PRO A 25 -2.19 22.31 -6.81
CA PRO A 25 -1.28 21.82 -5.76
C PRO A 25 -1.83 20.61 -4.98
N ARG A 26 -3.15 20.53 -4.79
CA ARG A 26 -3.82 19.40 -4.13
C ARG A 26 -3.71 18.11 -4.94
N LEU A 27 -3.97 18.16 -6.24
CA LEU A 27 -3.87 16.99 -7.13
C LEU A 27 -2.43 16.54 -7.28
N LEU A 28 -1.51 17.51 -7.43
CA LEU A 28 -0.09 17.23 -7.53
C LEU A 28 0.42 16.52 -6.27
N LYS A 29 0.03 16.98 -5.07
CA LYS A 29 0.34 16.30 -3.81
C LYS A 29 -0.18 14.87 -3.80
N ALA A 30 -1.45 14.66 -4.15
CA ALA A 30 -2.05 13.33 -4.16
C ALA A 30 -1.31 12.36 -5.12
N ALA A 31 -0.95 12.82 -6.31
CA ALA A 31 -0.21 12.02 -7.30
C ALA A 31 1.18 11.62 -6.78
N LEU A 32 1.95 12.59 -6.24
CA LEU A 32 3.29 12.33 -5.72
C LEU A 32 3.28 11.50 -4.43
N ASP A 33 2.26 11.65 -3.58
CA ASP A 33 2.06 10.78 -2.42
C ASP A 33 1.84 9.33 -2.87
N GLY A 34 1.01 9.12 -3.88
CA GLY A 34 0.80 7.80 -4.49
C GLY A 34 2.10 7.20 -5.04
N TYR A 35 2.88 7.99 -5.77
CA TYR A 35 4.21 7.58 -6.26
C TYR A 35 5.15 7.19 -5.11
N SER A 36 5.25 8.03 -4.07
CA SER A 36 6.10 7.78 -2.90
C SER A 36 5.73 6.47 -2.19
N GLN A 37 4.43 6.19 -2.04
CA GLN A 37 3.96 4.95 -1.43
C GLN A 37 4.30 3.72 -2.28
N ARG A 38 4.16 3.82 -3.61
CA ARG A 38 4.58 2.75 -4.53
C ARG A 38 6.08 2.46 -4.38
N ILE A 39 6.94 3.49 -4.40
CA ILE A 39 8.39 3.30 -4.25
C ILE A 39 8.74 2.64 -2.91
N ARG A 40 8.09 3.04 -1.82
CA ARG A 40 8.29 2.41 -0.50
C ARG A 40 7.88 0.95 -0.49
N TRP A 41 6.76 0.60 -1.14
CA TRP A 41 6.32 -0.78 -1.26
C TRP A 41 7.29 -1.62 -2.08
N GLU A 42 7.70 -1.14 -3.26
CA GLU A 42 8.69 -1.84 -4.09
C GLU A 42 10.01 -2.04 -3.35
N HIS A 43 10.46 -1.04 -2.59
CA HIS A 43 11.67 -1.18 -1.78
C HIS A 43 11.50 -2.24 -0.69
N ARG A 44 10.37 -2.23 0.03
CA ARG A 44 10.05 -3.23 1.04
C ARG A 44 9.97 -4.63 0.44
N GLU A 45 9.33 -4.80 -0.71
CA GLU A 45 9.26 -6.09 -1.40
C GLU A 45 10.65 -6.61 -1.79
N ARG A 46 11.50 -5.76 -2.37
CA ARG A 46 12.88 -6.14 -2.73
C ARG A 46 13.70 -6.54 -1.51
N MET A 47 13.59 -5.77 -0.42
CA MET A 47 14.28 -6.08 0.84
C MET A 47 13.76 -7.37 1.47
N ASN A 48 12.45 -7.57 1.50
CA ASN A 48 11.84 -8.80 1.98
C ASN A 48 12.30 -9.99 1.14
N ALA A 49 12.25 -9.91 -0.19
CA ALA A 49 12.69 -10.99 -1.06
C ALA A 49 14.18 -11.34 -0.86
N ALA A 50 15.05 -10.33 -0.77
CA ALA A 50 16.48 -10.52 -0.54
C ALA A 50 16.75 -11.15 0.84
N TRP A 51 16.11 -10.65 1.90
CA TRP A 51 16.27 -11.16 3.25
C TRP A 51 15.75 -12.59 3.37
N HIS A 52 14.53 -12.87 2.91
CA HIS A 52 13.94 -14.20 2.95
C HIS A 52 14.76 -15.21 2.13
N GLY A 53 15.22 -14.82 0.93
CA GLY A 53 16.09 -15.67 0.11
C GLY A 53 17.40 -16.02 0.81
N ALA A 54 18.04 -15.05 1.48
CA ALA A 54 19.28 -15.29 2.21
C ALA A 54 19.10 -16.11 3.50
N VAL A 55 18.00 -15.88 4.23
CA VAL A 55 17.74 -16.54 5.51
C VAL A 55 17.26 -17.97 5.33
N ILE A 56 16.37 -18.24 4.37
CA ILE A 56 15.84 -19.60 4.13
C ILE A 56 16.97 -20.58 3.78
N GLY A 57 17.99 -20.14 3.04
CA GLY A 57 19.15 -20.98 2.73
C GLY A 57 20.05 -21.31 3.92
N ARG A 58 19.88 -20.63 5.07
CA ARG A 58 20.74 -20.77 6.26
C ARG A 58 20.08 -21.47 7.44
N ILE A 59 18.76 -21.64 7.41
CA ILE A 59 17.99 -22.20 8.54
C ILE A 59 17.69 -23.69 8.31
N SER A 60 17.83 -24.49 9.36
CA SER A 60 17.55 -25.93 9.33
C SER A 60 16.06 -26.27 9.44
N LYS A 61 15.25 -25.34 9.98
CA LYS A 61 13.80 -25.49 10.09
C LYS A 61 13.12 -24.23 9.56
N VAL A 62 12.42 -24.37 8.45
CA VAL A 62 11.69 -23.27 7.81
C VAL A 62 10.47 -22.88 8.68
N PRO A 63 10.32 -21.60 9.06
CA PRO A 63 9.13 -21.11 9.75
C PRO A 63 7.88 -21.32 8.89
N PRO A 64 6.69 -21.44 9.50
CA PRO A 64 5.46 -21.57 8.74
C PRO A 64 5.21 -20.30 7.90
N LEU A 65 4.57 -20.48 6.75
CA LEU A 65 4.46 -19.46 5.68
C LEU A 65 3.71 -18.20 6.13
N ASP A 66 2.73 -18.35 7.02
CA ASP A 66 1.96 -17.26 7.64
C ASP A 66 2.86 -16.28 8.43
N ARG A 67 3.96 -16.79 9.01
CA ARG A 67 4.96 -15.96 9.70
C ARG A 67 5.98 -15.34 8.76
N LEU A 68 6.23 -15.95 7.60
CA LEU A 68 7.20 -15.47 6.60
C LEU A 68 6.61 -14.39 5.69
N LEU A 69 5.36 -14.56 5.24
CA LEU A 69 4.76 -13.62 4.29
C LEU A 69 4.35 -12.29 4.92
N GLY A 70 4.32 -12.21 6.24
CA GLY A 70 3.87 -11.02 6.95
C GLY A 70 2.39 -10.76 6.71
N GLU A 71 1.60 -11.09 7.73
CA GLU A 71 0.26 -10.55 8.00
C GLU A 71 -0.91 -11.06 7.15
N ARG A 72 -1.93 -11.59 7.84
CA ARG A 72 -3.26 -11.02 7.61
C ARG A 72 -3.25 -9.72 8.39
N SER A 73 -3.51 -8.58 7.73
CA SER A 73 -4.12 -7.47 8.44
C SER A 73 -5.26 -8.11 9.25
N GLY A 74 -5.14 -8.14 10.58
CA GLY A 74 -6.26 -8.58 11.39
C GLY A 74 -7.45 -7.81 10.86
N GLN A 75 -8.49 -8.52 10.40
CA GLN A 75 -9.74 -7.84 10.05
C GLN A 75 -9.99 -6.87 11.20
N GLU A 76 -10.12 -5.58 10.90
CA GLU A 76 -10.45 -4.60 11.94
C GLU A 76 -11.62 -5.17 12.71
N ALA A 77 -11.44 -5.35 14.02
CA ALA A 77 -12.47 -5.95 14.85
C ALA A 77 -13.74 -5.12 14.63
N GLN A 78 -14.83 -5.76 14.22
CA GLN A 78 -16.07 -5.05 13.95
C GLN A 78 -16.49 -4.31 15.22
N THR A 79 -16.81 -3.02 15.09
CA THR A 79 -17.38 -2.27 16.22
C THR A 79 -18.77 -2.84 16.54
N PRO A 80 -19.28 -2.65 17.78
CA PRO A 80 -20.63 -3.08 18.14
C PRO A 80 -21.71 -2.58 17.16
N GLU A 81 -21.56 -1.36 16.64
CA GLU A 81 -22.47 -0.77 15.66
C GLU A 81 -22.42 -1.52 14.32
N GLN A 82 -21.23 -1.90 13.87
CA GLN A 82 -21.04 -2.68 12.64
C GLN A 82 -21.64 -4.08 12.75
N MET A 83 -21.57 -4.71 13.94
CA MET A 83 -22.19 -6.01 14.19
C MET A 83 -23.72 -5.95 14.13
N ILE A 84 -24.31 -4.91 14.74
CA ILE A 84 -25.77 -4.70 14.73
C ILE A 84 -26.26 -4.46 13.30
N ALA A 85 -25.58 -3.61 12.53
CA ALA A 85 -25.92 -3.35 11.14
C ALA A 85 -25.85 -4.62 10.28
N ALA A 86 -24.81 -5.44 10.45
CA ALA A 86 -24.69 -6.72 9.74
C ALA A 86 -25.83 -7.70 10.08
N MET A 87 -26.23 -7.77 11.35
CA MET A 87 -27.35 -8.61 11.79
C MET A 87 -28.68 -8.16 11.20
N GLN A 88 -28.93 -6.85 11.13
CA GLN A 88 -30.14 -6.29 10.53
C GLN A 88 -30.24 -6.61 9.03
N ILE A 89 -29.12 -6.51 8.31
CA ILE A 89 -29.05 -6.87 6.88
C ILE A 89 -29.36 -8.36 6.70
N LEU A 90 -28.73 -9.25 7.48
CA LEU A 90 -28.97 -10.69 7.41
C LEU A 90 -30.42 -11.08 7.73
N ALA A 91 -31.04 -10.40 8.71
CA ALA A 91 -32.44 -10.60 9.06
C ALA A 91 -33.39 -10.14 7.94
N ALA A 92 -33.05 -9.07 7.22
CA ALA A 92 -33.83 -8.56 6.10
C ALA A 92 -33.71 -9.43 4.84
N THR A 93 -32.55 -10.05 4.60
CA THR A 93 -32.33 -10.95 3.45
C THR A 93 -33.02 -12.32 3.61
N LYS A 94 -33.43 -12.68 4.83
CA LYS A 94 -34.07 -13.98 5.12
C LYS A 94 -35.60 -13.99 4.97
N ARG A 95 -36.18 -13.00 4.28
CA ARG A 95 -37.62 -12.90 3.96
C ARG A 95 -37.92 -13.29 2.53
#